data_AF-A0A640T440-F1
#
_entry.id   AF-A0A640T440-F1
#
_cell.length_a   1.000
_cell.length_b   1.000
_cell.length_c   1.000
_cell.angle_alpha   90.00
_cell.angle_beta   90.00
_cell.angle_gamma   90.00
#
_symmetry.space_group_name_H-M   'P 1'
#
loop_
_entity.id
_entity.type
_entity.pdbx_description
1 polymer ?
#
loop_
_entity_poly.entity_id
_entity_poly.type
_entity_poly.pdbx_seq_one_letter_code
_entity_poly.pdbx_strand_id
1 'polypeptide(L)'
;MTFIPLDHRRVQTAVIGDKYSSDPVILPMDHHELDRWRKLHPDHTYWCGLQLGGCGGELSDRRYTDKVCHFAHHPNAVCHRTANGESSADHLFIKRGVERLLKRQGVRGKVSTRDLGTGPGDAVDLFVPATRRRVRFQLGTLDFFAWRHTDDEFAEDADGVDWVFAQNGPLTHELLRRQGFSLRVRLATHGGERRVHIGVSEHGHRLHWTPLEECTLTPMGLLTPPLETIHLSRARPQPPGFPVQGGLIFAPVPGGLVTKEAPPEVGDRHLIVAYVKPVDSPVVRAHLSLPADTEVPPAGHVYRVPEGARVLVADGGSGWVVTAERYLRLDANEAQRTGLWSPSPVLAVTCERTPIRGAGSVGTAEGRSAESPQPTAQAETAAVQEGPLGSANRRPENAERARDLISQLRPLEGALGEAAGKQVTRAINGAELWLAAVTNNHGGAANEGGRHVRQLELALRAARHDLKLDEHSTRSGTAGQAQWAAPANLLEPNAP
;
A
#
# COMPACT_ATOMS: atom_id res chain seq x y z
N MET A 1 29.06 -35.89 9.01
CA MET A 1 28.00 -34.95 9.45
C MET A 1 26.95 -34.91 8.35
N THR A 2 25.83 -35.59 8.56
CA THR A 2 24.75 -35.67 7.58
C THR A 2 23.95 -34.37 7.65
N PHE A 3 23.93 -33.61 6.56
CA PHE A 3 23.16 -32.37 6.47
C PHE A 3 21.68 -32.77 6.38
N ILE A 4 20.99 -32.81 7.52
CA ILE A 4 19.53 -33.00 7.55
C ILE A 4 18.92 -31.67 7.10
N PRO A 5 18.19 -31.61 5.98
CA PRO A 5 17.47 -30.40 5.60
C PRO A 5 16.49 -30.05 6.73
N LEU A 6 16.71 -28.91 7.37
CA LEU A 6 15.87 -28.46 8.47
C LEU A 6 14.48 -28.11 7.94
N ASP A 7 13.43 -28.74 8.48
CA ASP A 7 12.05 -28.43 8.14
C ASP A 7 11.63 -27.08 8.76
N HIS A 8 11.81 -26.01 7.99
CA HIS A 8 11.46 -24.64 8.38
C HIS A 8 9.96 -24.33 8.27
N ARG A 9 9.09 -25.32 7.98
CA ARG A 9 7.63 -25.12 7.88
C ARG A 9 6.92 -24.95 9.23
N ARG A 10 7.68 -24.82 10.33
CA ARG A 10 7.15 -24.67 11.69
C ARG A 10 7.26 -23.22 12.16
N VAL A 11 6.42 -22.81 13.10
CA VAL A 11 6.42 -21.44 13.64
C VAL A 11 7.74 -21.15 14.36
N GLN A 12 8.56 -20.31 13.75
CA GLN A 12 9.88 -19.92 14.29
C GLN A 12 9.86 -18.61 15.07
N THR A 13 8.80 -17.81 14.92
CA THR A 13 8.74 -16.45 15.46
C THR A 13 7.52 -16.24 16.35
N ALA A 14 7.73 -15.48 17.42
CA ALA A 14 6.72 -15.05 18.37
C ALA A 14 6.98 -13.59 18.79
N VAL A 15 6.11 -13.05 19.64
CA VAL A 15 6.38 -11.82 20.39
C VAL A 15 6.48 -12.13 21.89
N ILE A 16 7.31 -11.35 22.60
CA ILE A 16 7.54 -11.52 24.05
C ILE A 16 6.53 -10.70 24.84
N GLY A 17 6.02 -11.26 25.95
CA GLY A 17 5.23 -10.55 26.96
C GLY A 17 3.73 -10.72 26.78
N ASP A 18 3.17 -10.21 25.67
CA ASP A 18 1.74 -10.30 25.37
C ASP A 18 1.44 -10.29 23.86
N LYS A 19 0.19 -10.57 23.50
CA LYS A 19 -0.27 -10.66 22.09
C LYS A 19 -0.21 -9.36 21.28
N TYR A 20 -0.15 -8.20 21.92
CA TYR A 20 -0.04 -6.86 21.31
C TYR A 20 1.41 -6.35 21.25
N SER A 21 2.33 -7.03 21.92
CA SER A 21 3.75 -6.70 21.95
C SER A 21 4.33 -6.55 20.54
N SER A 22 5.24 -5.58 20.41
CA SER A 22 6.07 -5.39 19.21
C SER A 22 7.51 -5.86 19.43
N ASP A 23 7.78 -6.66 20.45
CA ASP A 23 9.10 -7.21 20.73
C ASP A 23 9.22 -8.63 20.15
N PRO A 24 9.80 -8.80 18.96
CA PRO A 24 9.86 -10.08 18.29
C PRO A 24 10.97 -10.97 18.86
N VAL A 25 10.75 -12.27 18.75
CA VAL A 25 11.72 -13.30 19.08
C VAL A 25 11.72 -14.40 18.02
N ILE A 26 12.92 -14.92 17.72
CA ILE A 26 13.12 -16.18 17.02
C ILE A 26 13.50 -17.22 18.06
N LEU A 27 12.88 -18.39 18.02
CA LEU A 27 13.31 -19.48 18.87
C LEU A 27 14.63 -20.07 18.34
N PRO A 28 15.66 -20.24 19.19
CA PRO A 28 16.84 -20.99 18.78
C PRO A 28 16.47 -22.38 18.29
N MET A 29 16.96 -22.74 17.10
CA MET A 29 16.61 -24.01 16.44
C MET A 29 17.31 -25.21 17.09
N ASP A 30 18.52 -25.00 17.62
CA ASP A 30 19.29 -26.01 18.35
C ASP A 30 18.84 -26.11 19.81
N HIS A 31 18.78 -27.33 20.33
CA HIS A 31 18.28 -27.59 21.68
C HIS A 31 19.22 -27.09 22.78
N HIS A 32 20.54 -27.12 22.58
CA HIS A 32 21.48 -26.56 23.55
C HIS A 32 21.40 -25.04 23.58
N GLU A 33 21.20 -24.40 22.42
CA GLU A 33 20.93 -22.97 22.34
C GLU A 33 19.61 -22.60 23.02
N LEU A 34 18.55 -23.38 22.82
CA LEU A 34 17.27 -23.17 23.51
C LEU A 34 17.42 -23.34 25.02
N ASP A 35 18.15 -24.35 25.49
CA ASP A 35 18.42 -24.55 26.91
C ASP A 35 19.19 -23.36 27.52
N ARG A 36 20.12 -22.76 26.78
CA ARG A 36 20.79 -21.51 27.20
C ARG A 36 19.85 -20.32 27.19
N TRP A 37 19.03 -20.19 26.16
CA TRP A 37 18.04 -19.11 26.02
C TRP A 37 17.06 -19.09 27.19
N ARG A 38 16.49 -20.25 27.56
CA ARG A 38 15.58 -20.38 28.71
C ARG A 38 16.23 -19.95 30.03
N LYS A 39 17.52 -20.26 30.22
CA LYS A 39 18.27 -19.85 31.42
C LYS A 39 18.52 -18.34 31.46
N LEU A 40 18.77 -17.73 30.32
CA LEU A 40 18.99 -16.27 30.21
C LEU A 40 17.68 -15.48 30.29
N HIS A 41 16.56 -16.12 29.97
CA HIS A 41 15.24 -15.50 29.85
C HIS A 41 14.15 -16.29 30.57
N PRO A 42 14.25 -16.47 31.91
CA PRO A 42 13.33 -17.34 32.67
C PRO A 42 11.88 -16.82 32.68
N ASP A 43 11.70 -15.51 32.56
CA ASP A 43 10.38 -14.85 32.69
C ASP A 43 9.74 -14.50 31.34
N HIS A 44 10.33 -14.91 30.21
CA HIS A 44 9.75 -14.64 28.90
C HIS A 44 8.52 -15.52 28.66
N THR A 45 7.39 -14.87 28.38
CA THR A 45 6.21 -15.50 27.79
C THR A 45 6.18 -15.25 26.29
N TYR A 46 5.69 -16.22 25.52
CA TYR A 46 5.71 -16.18 24.05
C TYR A 46 4.29 -16.17 23.50
N TRP A 47 4.04 -15.31 22.53
CA TRP A 47 2.70 -15.14 21.98
C TRP A 47 2.72 -15.18 20.45
N CYS A 48 1.67 -15.75 19.88
CA CYS A 48 1.37 -15.69 18.46
C CYS A 48 0.83 -14.29 18.14
N GLY A 49 1.72 -13.29 18.14
CA GLY A 49 1.36 -11.87 18.17
C GLY A 49 0.47 -11.43 17.02
N LEU A 50 -0.43 -10.48 17.30
CA LEU A 50 -1.36 -9.93 16.30
C LEU A 50 -0.63 -9.17 15.19
N GLN A 51 0.48 -8.49 15.53
CA GLN A 51 1.33 -7.81 14.54
C GLN A 51 2.11 -8.78 13.65
N LEU A 52 2.12 -10.08 13.95
CA LEU A 52 2.65 -11.14 13.08
C LEU A 52 1.56 -11.78 12.20
N GLY A 53 0.31 -11.29 12.28
CA GLY A 53 -0.85 -11.96 11.70
C GLY A 53 -1.23 -13.24 12.45
N GLY A 54 -0.81 -13.35 13.71
CA GLY A 54 -1.12 -14.46 14.60
C GLY A 54 -2.52 -14.37 15.21
N CYS A 55 -2.95 -15.45 15.87
CA CYS A 55 -4.24 -15.51 16.55
C CYS A 55 -4.26 -14.83 17.93
N GLY A 56 -3.11 -14.37 18.44
CA GLY A 56 -2.97 -13.80 19.77
C GLY A 56 -2.94 -14.82 20.91
N GLY A 57 -2.92 -16.12 20.60
CA GLY A 57 -2.77 -17.18 21.60
C GLY A 57 -1.34 -17.30 22.13
N GLU A 58 -1.22 -17.71 23.39
CA GLU A 58 0.06 -18.04 24.00
C GLU A 58 0.71 -19.25 23.32
N LEU A 59 2.04 -19.26 23.25
CA LEU A 59 2.86 -20.26 22.60
C LEU A 59 3.75 -20.95 23.62
N SER A 60 3.86 -22.27 23.48
CA SER A 60 4.89 -23.07 24.12
C SER A 60 6.14 -23.15 23.23
N ASP A 61 7.33 -23.14 23.82
CA ASP A 61 8.57 -23.43 23.11
C ASP A 61 8.86 -24.94 23.17
N ARG A 62 8.89 -25.60 22.01
CA ARG A 62 9.08 -27.04 21.92
C ARG A 62 10.54 -27.36 21.69
N ARG A 63 11.18 -27.91 22.73
CA ARG A 63 12.52 -28.46 22.69
C ARG A 63 12.53 -29.85 22.05
N TYR A 64 13.38 -30.06 21.06
CA TYR A 64 13.59 -31.34 20.39
C TYR A 64 15.08 -31.59 20.14
N THR A 65 15.52 -32.84 20.27
CA THR A 65 16.92 -33.25 20.02
C THR A 65 17.12 -33.87 18.64
N ASP A 66 16.02 -34.31 18.02
CA ASP A 66 15.95 -35.04 16.74
C ASP A 66 15.41 -34.18 15.59
N LYS A 67 14.86 -33.01 15.91
CA LYS A 67 14.34 -32.02 14.95
C LYS A 67 14.48 -30.60 15.50
N VAL A 68 14.21 -29.62 14.64
CA VAL A 68 14.27 -28.19 14.97
C VAL A 68 13.32 -27.84 16.12
N CYS A 69 13.86 -27.16 17.13
CA CYS A 69 13.05 -26.53 18.16
C CYS A 69 12.18 -25.42 17.54
N HIS A 70 10.93 -25.30 17.95
CA HIS A 70 9.99 -24.32 17.38
C HIS A 70 8.92 -23.92 18.38
N PHE A 71 8.25 -22.81 18.12
CA PHE A 71 7.05 -22.46 18.88
C PHE A 71 5.86 -23.33 18.45
N ALA A 72 5.02 -23.69 19.41
CA ALA A 72 3.80 -24.43 19.17
C ALA A 72 2.65 -23.83 19.99
N HIS A 73 1.49 -23.71 19.35
CA HIS A 73 0.27 -23.37 20.06
C HIS A 73 -0.11 -24.48 21.06
N HIS A 74 -0.88 -24.09 22.08
CA HIS A 74 -1.56 -25.05 22.94
C HIS A 74 -2.58 -25.88 22.15
N PRO A 75 -2.93 -27.09 22.63
CA PRO A 75 -3.96 -27.92 21.99
C PRO A 75 -5.25 -27.12 21.74
N ASN A 76 -5.93 -27.42 20.62
CA ASN A 76 -7.19 -26.80 20.19
C ASN A 76 -7.12 -25.33 19.76
N ALA A 77 -5.94 -24.72 19.69
CA ALA A 77 -5.81 -23.38 19.10
C ALA A 77 -6.04 -23.42 17.59
N VAL A 78 -6.94 -22.58 17.08
CA VAL A 78 -7.12 -22.34 15.66
C VAL A 78 -6.34 -21.09 15.27
N CYS A 79 -5.40 -21.24 14.33
CA CYS A 79 -4.56 -20.14 13.87
C CYS A 79 -4.45 -20.18 12.34
N HIS A 80 -4.80 -19.06 11.69
CA HIS A 80 -4.75 -18.91 10.23
C HIS A 80 -3.44 -18.24 9.76
N ARG A 81 -2.46 -18.10 10.64
CA ARG A 81 -1.16 -17.53 10.30
C ARG A 81 -0.44 -18.45 9.32
N THR A 82 -0.23 -17.95 8.10
CA THR A 82 0.43 -18.69 7.01
C THR A 82 1.95 -18.49 7.00
N ALA A 83 2.42 -17.30 7.39
CA ALA A 83 3.85 -16.98 7.46
C ALA A 83 4.45 -17.46 8.79
N ASN A 84 5.17 -18.58 8.76
CA ASN A 84 5.69 -19.26 9.96
C ASN A 84 7.23 -19.37 10.01
N GLY A 85 7.93 -19.06 8.92
CA GLY A 85 9.39 -19.01 8.90
C GLY A 85 9.99 -17.81 9.63
N GLU A 86 11.32 -17.75 9.74
CA GLU A 86 12.03 -16.68 10.43
C GLU A 86 11.72 -15.27 9.89
N SER A 87 11.50 -15.14 8.57
CA SER A 87 11.23 -13.87 7.91
C SER A 87 9.86 -13.27 8.23
N SER A 88 8.95 -14.05 8.81
CA SER A 88 7.59 -13.60 9.13
C SER A 88 7.49 -12.51 10.20
N ALA A 89 8.61 -12.21 10.88
CA ALA A 89 8.72 -11.15 11.87
C ALA A 89 9.72 -10.05 11.47
N ASP A 90 10.23 -10.06 10.22
CA ASP A 90 11.28 -9.14 9.77
C ASP A 90 10.92 -7.67 10.00
N HIS A 91 9.67 -7.30 9.77
CA HIS A 91 9.15 -5.94 10.04
C HIS A 91 9.25 -5.55 11.52
N LEU A 92 9.00 -6.47 12.44
CA LEU A 92 9.14 -6.20 13.87
C LEU A 92 10.61 -6.10 14.28
N PHE A 93 11.48 -6.93 13.71
CA PHE A 93 12.92 -6.85 13.97
C PHE A 93 13.51 -5.55 13.44
N ILE A 94 13.06 -5.10 12.26
CA ILE A 94 13.41 -3.78 11.71
C ILE A 94 12.87 -2.67 12.59
N LYS A 95 11.58 -2.70 12.97
CA LYS A 95 10.99 -1.70 13.88
C LYS A 95 11.82 -1.55 15.15
N ARG A 96 12.08 -2.67 15.84
CA ARG A 96 12.90 -2.70 17.07
C ARG A 96 14.32 -2.20 16.83
N GLY A 97 14.95 -2.59 15.72
CA GLY A 97 16.28 -2.14 15.34
C GLY A 97 16.36 -0.62 15.13
N VAL A 98 15.38 -0.06 14.41
CA VAL A 98 15.29 1.39 14.16
C VAL A 98 14.97 2.15 15.45
N GLU A 99 14.08 1.66 16.32
CA GLU A 99 13.81 2.26 17.63
C GLU A 99 15.06 2.30 18.52
N ARG A 100 15.87 1.22 18.50
CA ARG A 100 17.17 1.18 19.18
C ARG A 100 18.17 2.17 18.58
N LEU A 101 18.19 2.31 17.26
CA LEU A 101 19.03 3.29 16.56
C LEU A 101 18.69 4.72 16.98
N LEU A 102 17.40 5.08 16.97
CA LEU A 102 16.90 6.37 17.43
C LEU A 102 17.30 6.66 18.88
N LYS A 103 17.07 5.69 19.78
CA LYS A 103 17.43 5.81 21.19
C LYS A 103 18.94 6.04 21.39
N ARG A 104 19.77 5.28 20.68
CA ARG A 104 21.23 5.40 20.75
C ARG A 104 21.75 6.75 20.27
N GLN A 105 21.13 7.31 19.22
CA GLN A 105 21.54 8.59 18.64
C GLN A 105 20.85 9.79 19.31
N GLY A 106 19.97 9.56 20.29
CA GLY A 106 19.19 10.63 20.92
C GLY A 106 18.22 11.34 19.97
N VAL A 107 17.83 10.70 18.87
CA VAL A 107 16.95 11.27 17.85
C VAL A 107 15.50 10.89 18.16
N ARG A 108 14.61 11.89 18.14
CA ARG A 108 13.16 11.65 18.24
C ARG A 108 12.60 11.32 16.86
N GLY A 109 11.91 10.19 16.76
CA GLY A 109 11.26 9.74 15.53
C GLY A 109 10.11 8.79 15.83
N LYS A 110 9.20 8.62 14.85
CA LYS A 110 8.10 7.67 14.90
C LYS A 110 8.40 6.50 13.97
N VAL A 111 8.34 5.28 14.49
CA VAL A 111 8.49 4.05 13.71
C VAL A 111 7.15 3.32 13.65
N SER A 112 6.68 2.96 12.47
CA SER A 112 5.41 2.26 12.26
C SER A 112 5.53 1.16 11.23
N THR A 113 4.95 0.01 11.51
CA THR A 113 4.76 -1.06 10.53
C THR A 113 3.56 -0.76 9.63
N ARG A 114 3.57 -1.28 8.41
CA ARG A 114 2.53 -1.09 7.42
C ARG A 114 2.12 -2.44 6.84
N ASP A 115 0.82 -2.62 6.67
CA ASP A 115 0.21 -3.66 5.85
C ASP A 115 -0.23 -2.99 4.56
N LEU A 116 0.27 -3.49 3.43
CA LEU A 116 0.03 -2.98 2.08
C LEU A 116 -0.80 -3.97 1.26
N GLY A 117 -1.44 -4.94 1.91
CA GLY A 117 -2.33 -5.92 1.30
C GLY A 117 -1.72 -7.29 1.07
N THR A 118 -0.40 -7.50 1.25
CA THR A 118 0.18 -8.86 1.25
C THR A 118 0.27 -9.48 2.63
N GLY A 119 0.17 -8.66 3.66
CA GLY A 119 0.08 -9.12 5.04
C GLY A 119 0.69 -8.14 6.03
N PRO A 120 0.72 -8.54 7.31
CA PRO A 120 1.32 -7.72 8.34
C PRO A 120 2.80 -7.52 8.07
N GLY A 121 3.24 -6.26 8.01
CA GLY A 121 4.65 -5.93 7.92
C GLY A 121 5.22 -5.82 6.50
N ASP A 122 4.39 -5.59 5.49
CA ASP A 122 4.85 -5.31 4.12
C ASP A 122 5.86 -4.15 4.05
N ALA A 123 5.81 -3.22 5.01
CA ALA A 123 6.83 -2.22 5.17
C ALA A 123 6.99 -1.71 6.62
N VAL A 124 8.09 -0.99 6.86
CA VAL A 124 8.33 -0.20 8.07
C VAL A 124 8.68 1.23 7.68
N ASP A 125 7.95 2.18 8.23
CA ASP A 125 8.17 3.61 8.04
C ASP A 125 8.83 4.20 9.28
N LEU A 126 9.89 4.98 9.07
CA LEU A 126 10.45 5.90 10.04
C LEU A 126 10.15 7.32 9.58
N PHE A 127 9.66 8.17 10.49
CA PHE A 127 9.60 9.61 10.29
C PHE A 127 10.34 10.34 11.40
N VAL A 128 11.25 11.24 11.03
CA VAL A 128 12.03 12.09 11.95
C VAL A 128 11.54 13.53 11.80
N PRO A 129 10.71 14.04 12.73
CA PRO A 129 10.09 15.36 12.58
C PRO A 129 11.09 16.51 12.52
N ALA A 130 12.20 16.42 13.24
CA ALA A 130 13.19 17.48 13.34
C ALA A 130 13.87 17.80 12.01
N THR A 131 14.00 16.82 11.12
CA THR A 131 14.62 16.95 9.80
C THR A 131 13.63 16.71 8.67
N ARG A 132 12.34 16.50 9.01
CA ARG A 132 11.29 16.06 8.07
C ARG A 132 11.78 14.93 7.17
N ARG A 133 12.57 13.99 7.70
CA ARG A 133 13.11 12.84 6.94
C ARG A 133 12.26 11.61 7.13
N ARG A 134 12.07 10.88 6.03
CA ARG A 134 11.45 9.55 6.02
C ARG A 134 12.46 8.48 5.60
N VAL A 135 12.36 7.32 6.22
CA VAL A 135 13.01 6.09 5.75
C VAL A 135 11.94 5.02 5.62
N ARG A 136 11.86 4.42 4.44
CA ARG A 136 10.90 3.36 4.10
C ARG A 136 11.66 2.05 3.90
N PHE A 137 11.45 1.11 4.80
CA PHE A 137 11.88 -0.28 4.61
C PHE A 137 10.77 -1.04 3.90
N GLN A 138 10.98 -1.33 2.62
CA GLN A 138 10.02 -2.04 1.78
C GLN A 138 10.36 -3.54 1.75
N LEU A 139 9.51 -4.36 2.38
CA LEU A 139 9.68 -5.81 2.48
C LEU A 139 8.87 -6.55 1.40
N GLY A 140 7.62 -6.11 1.20
CA GLY A 140 6.75 -6.59 0.13
C GLY A 140 7.19 -6.11 -1.26
N THR A 141 6.67 -6.74 -2.30
CA THR A 141 6.91 -6.33 -3.69
C THR A 141 6.34 -4.94 -3.94
N LEU A 142 7.11 -4.10 -4.65
CA LEU A 142 6.71 -2.75 -5.01
C LEU A 142 7.06 -2.49 -6.46
N ASP A 143 6.08 -2.09 -7.27
CA ASP A 143 6.33 -1.63 -8.64
C ASP A 143 6.62 -0.13 -8.70
N PHE A 144 6.99 0.33 -9.89
CA PHE A 144 7.31 1.73 -10.12
C PHE A 144 6.13 2.67 -9.85
N PHE A 145 4.89 2.30 -10.18
CA PHE A 145 3.73 3.17 -9.97
C PHE A 145 3.43 3.36 -8.49
N ALA A 146 3.36 2.26 -7.75
CA ALA A 146 3.13 2.27 -6.31
C ALA A 146 4.27 3.00 -5.60
N TRP A 147 5.52 2.82 -6.05
CA TRP A 147 6.66 3.60 -5.58
C TRP A 147 6.47 5.10 -5.84
N ARG A 148 6.24 5.52 -7.09
CA ARG A 148 6.06 6.94 -7.45
C ARG A 148 4.92 7.58 -6.67
N HIS A 149 3.78 6.92 -6.59
CA HIS A 149 2.63 7.44 -5.86
C HIS A 149 2.95 7.64 -4.38
N THR A 150 3.57 6.64 -3.74
CA THR A 150 3.97 6.74 -2.32
C THR A 150 5.07 7.79 -2.12
N ASP A 151 6.00 7.92 -3.06
CA ASP A 151 7.07 8.93 -3.04
C ASP A 151 6.49 10.35 -3.12
N ASP A 152 5.50 10.56 -4.00
CA ASP A 152 4.77 11.83 -4.13
C ASP A 152 3.93 12.12 -2.86
N GLU A 153 3.25 11.12 -2.28
CA GLU A 153 2.53 11.26 -1.00
C GLU A 153 3.48 11.65 0.15
N PHE A 154 4.67 11.05 0.20
CA PHE A 154 5.65 11.38 1.23
C PHE A 154 6.28 12.76 1.02
N ALA A 155 6.38 13.24 -0.22
CA ALA A 155 6.89 14.58 -0.51
C ALA A 155 5.99 15.69 0.06
N GLU A 156 4.72 15.41 0.40
CA GLU A 156 3.83 16.38 1.03
C GLU A 156 4.29 16.77 2.45
N ASP A 157 4.88 15.83 3.20
CA ASP A 157 5.22 16.04 4.61
C ASP A 157 6.69 15.74 4.98
N ALA A 158 7.50 15.33 4.01
CA ALA A 158 8.92 15.07 4.18
C ALA A 158 9.79 15.81 3.16
N ASP A 159 10.94 16.29 3.60
CA ASP A 159 11.95 16.95 2.76
C ASP A 159 12.76 15.92 1.94
N GLY A 160 12.57 14.64 2.24
CA GLY A 160 12.89 13.53 1.34
C GLY A 160 12.85 12.17 2.03
N VAL A 161 12.98 11.14 1.20
CA VAL A 161 12.70 9.75 1.57
C VAL A 161 13.87 8.85 1.16
N ASP A 162 14.39 8.09 2.11
CA ASP A 162 15.28 6.97 1.80
C ASP A 162 14.49 5.68 1.66
N TRP A 163 14.65 5.03 0.51
CA TRP A 163 14.01 3.77 0.22
C TRP A 163 15.00 2.61 0.41
N VAL A 164 14.67 1.68 1.31
CA VAL A 164 15.49 0.50 1.66
C VAL A 164 14.72 -0.78 1.32
N PHE A 165 15.23 -1.58 0.37
CA PHE A 165 14.49 -2.71 -0.17
C PHE A 165 15.01 -4.07 0.30
N ALA A 166 14.12 -4.95 0.75
CA ALA A 166 14.49 -6.35 1.00
C ALA A 166 14.78 -7.08 -0.32
N GLN A 167 13.90 -6.92 -1.31
CA GLN A 167 14.00 -7.60 -2.59
C GLN A 167 14.90 -6.84 -3.57
N ASN A 168 15.60 -7.57 -4.44
CA ASN A 168 16.26 -6.99 -5.60
C ASN A 168 15.30 -7.09 -6.78
N GLY A 169 15.15 -6.03 -7.57
CA GLY A 169 14.30 -6.09 -8.72
C GLY A 169 14.40 -4.88 -9.63
N PRO A 170 13.50 -4.77 -10.61
CA PRO A 170 13.50 -3.66 -11.57
C PRO A 170 13.52 -2.28 -10.91
N LEU A 171 12.82 -2.11 -9.78
CA LEU A 171 12.77 -0.83 -9.04
C LEU A 171 14.10 -0.48 -8.36
N THR A 172 14.81 -1.43 -7.76
CA THR A 172 16.13 -1.15 -7.18
C THR A 172 17.15 -0.78 -8.24
N HIS A 173 17.09 -1.41 -9.42
CA HIS A 173 17.89 -1.02 -10.59
C HIS A 173 17.51 0.36 -11.14
N GLU A 174 16.23 0.71 -11.09
CA GLU A 174 15.74 2.03 -11.49
C GLU A 174 16.28 3.13 -10.57
N LEU A 175 16.21 2.93 -9.25
CA LEU A 175 16.77 3.88 -8.28
C LEU A 175 18.29 3.97 -8.42
N LEU A 176 18.97 2.84 -8.60
CA LEU A 176 20.41 2.81 -8.87
C LEU A 176 20.80 3.69 -10.07
N ARG A 177 20.04 3.65 -11.18
CA ARG A 177 20.25 4.54 -12.35
C ARG A 177 19.95 6.00 -12.04
N ARG A 178 18.90 6.29 -11.27
CA ARG A 178 18.47 7.66 -10.93
C ARG A 178 19.40 8.39 -9.98
N GLN A 179 19.88 7.72 -8.93
CA GLN A 179 20.59 8.38 -7.83
C GLN A 179 22.02 7.86 -7.64
N GLY A 180 22.44 6.88 -8.43
CA GLY A 180 23.79 6.29 -8.37
C GLY A 180 23.91 5.13 -7.38
N PHE A 181 22.97 4.98 -6.44
CA PHE A 181 22.95 3.89 -5.46
C PHE A 181 21.53 3.37 -5.18
N SER A 182 21.41 2.20 -4.55
CA SER A 182 20.15 1.75 -3.92
C SER A 182 20.42 1.10 -2.57
N LEU A 183 19.57 1.38 -1.59
CA LEU A 183 19.67 0.79 -0.26
C LEU A 183 18.90 -0.52 -0.19
N ARG A 184 19.49 -1.49 0.51
CA ARG A 184 18.97 -2.84 0.69
C ARG A 184 18.86 -3.16 2.17
N VAL A 185 17.93 -4.03 2.53
CA VAL A 185 17.88 -4.60 3.88
C VAL A 185 17.94 -6.12 3.80
N ARG A 186 18.65 -6.73 4.73
CA ARG A 186 18.55 -8.15 5.02
C ARG A 186 18.60 -8.36 6.52
N LEU A 187 18.10 -9.50 6.95
CA LEU A 187 18.23 -9.94 8.33
C LEU A 187 19.06 -11.21 8.37
N ALA A 188 19.93 -11.30 9.37
CA ALA A 188 20.75 -12.48 9.63
C ALA A 188 20.43 -13.01 11.03
N THR A 189 20.18 -14.31 11.13
CA THR A 189 19.96 -15.00 12.41
C THR A 189 21.28 -15.56 12.92
N HIS A 190 21.61 -15.27 14.17
CA HIS A 190 22.74 -15.82 14.90
C HIS A 190 22.25 -16.31 16.26
N GLY A 191 22.07 -17.62 16.41
CA GLY A 191 21.42 -18.20 17.58
C GLY A 191 19.98 -17.70 17.73
N GLY A 192 19.64 -17.16 18.91
CA GLY A 192 18.33 -16.53 19.18
C GLY A 192 18.21 -15.06 18.74
N GLU A 193 19.27 -14.47 18.17
CA GLU A 193 19.26 -13.08 17.73
C GLU A 193 19.02 -12.96 16.23
N ARG A 194 18.19 -11.99 15.83
CA ARG A 194 18.03 -11.58 14.44
C ARG A 194 18.51 -10.14 14.27
N ARG A 195 19.54 -9.95 13.45
CA ARG A 195 20.22 -8.65 13.25
C ARG A 195 19.93 -8.05 11.89
N VAL A 196 19.61 -6.77 11.87
CA VAL A 196 19.27 -6.02 10.66
C VAL A 196 20.57 -5.49 10.03
N HIS A 197 20.72 -5.69 8.74
CA HIS A 197 21.85 -5.16 7.98
C HIS A 197 21.36 -4.33 6.80
N ILE A 198 22.01 -3.20 6.58
CA ILE A 198 21.78 -2.27 5.48
C ILE A 198 22.85 -2.48 4.43
N GLY A 199 22.41 -2.74 3.21
CA GLY A 199 23.27 -2.94 2.06
C GLY A 199 23.26 -1.70 1.17
N VAL A 200 24.41 -1.34 0.62
CA VAL A 200 24.48 -0.31 -0.45
C VAL A 200 24.87 -0.98 -1.76
N SER A 201 24.00 -0.85 -2.77
CA SER A 201 24.33 -1.25 -4.13
C SER A 201 24.73 0.01 -4.91
N GLU A 202 25.87 -0.03 -5.60
CA GLU A 202 26.38 1.03 -6.47
C GLU A 202 26.88 0.40 -7.78
N HIS A 203 26.88 1.15 -8.88
CA HIS A 203 27.38 0.66 -10.17
C HIS A 203 28.85 0.26 -10.08
N GLY A 204 29.17 -0.96 -10.52
CA GLY A 204 30.54 -1.46 -10.56
C GLY A 204 31.13 -1.87 -9.21
N HIS A 205 30.37 -1.73 -8.12
CA HIS A 205 30.83 -2.08 -6.77
C HIS A 205 30.06 -3.28 -6.21
N ARG A 206 30.74 -4.05 -5.35
CA ARG A 206 30.13 -5.17 -4.64
C ARG A 206 29.17 -4.65 -3.58
N LEU A 207 28.05 -5.33 -3.37
CA LEU A 207 27.12 -5.02 -2.28
C LEU A 207 27.81 -5.20 -0.92
N HIS A 208 27.98 -4.09 -0.19
CA HIS A 208 28.51 -4.06 1.17
C HIS A 208 27.37 -4.01 2.19
N TRP A 209 27.40 -4.89 3.18
CA TRP A 209 26.40 -4.98 4.23
C TRP A 209 26.95 -4.45 5.56
N THR A 210 26.28 -3.46 6.12
CA THR A 210 26.60 -2.84 7.40
C THR A 210 25.50 -3.16 8.42
N PRO A 211 25.81 -3.56 9.66
CA PRO A 211 24.81 -3.66 10.72
C PRO A 211 24.05 -2.34 10.89
N LEU A 212 22.74 -2.39 11.11
CA LEU A 212 21.92 -1.19 11.32
C LEU A 212 22.45 -0.35 12.48
N GLU A 213 23.05 -1.00 13.48
CA GLU A 213 23.63 -0.35 14.64
C GLU A 213 24.81 0.57 14.28
N GLU A 214 25.53 0.28 13.19
CA GLU A 214 26.65 1.09 12.70
C GLU A 214 26.21 2.18 11.71
N CYS A 215 24.93 2.22 11.34
CA CYS A 215 24.38 3.25 10.46
C CYS A 215 24.08 4.55 11.24
N THR A 216 24.00 5.67 10.54
CA THR A 216 23.69 6.99 11.13
C THR A 216 22.49 7.64 10.44
N LEU A 217 21.52 8.13 11.23
CA LEU A 217 20.44 8.95 10.69
C LEU A 217 20.90 10.41 10.67
N THR A 218 20.94 10.99 9.48
CA THR A 218 21.34 12.39 9.27
C THR A 218 20.20 13.21 8.67
N PRO A 219 20.31 14.55 8.66
CA PRO A 219 19.40 15.38 7.89
C PRO A 219 19.44 15.12 6.38
N MET A 220 20.43 14.36 5.87
CA MET A 220 20.47 13.93 4.47
C MET A 220 19.84 12.56 4.23
N GLY A 221 19.65 11.76 5.29
CA GLY A 221 19.13 10.41 5.20
C GLY A 221 19.88 9.40 6.06
N LEU A 222 19.54 8.12 5.88
CA LEU A 222 20.20 6.96 6.46
C LEU A 222 21.56 6.74 5.78
N LEU A 223 22.63 7.05 6.50
CA LEU A 223 24.00 6.82 6.06
C LEU A 223 24.52 5.49 6.59
N THR A 224 25.15 4.73 5.69
CA THR A 224 26.06 3.64 6.03
C THR A 224 27.50 4.13 5.81
N PRO A 225 28.51 3.55 6.47
CA PRO A 225 29.91 3.94 6.23
C PRO A 225 30.32 3.87 4.74
N PRO A 226 29.89 2.86 3.94
CA PRO A 226 30.10 2.90 2.49
C PRO A 226 29.40 4.06 1.78
N LEU A 227 28.16 4.39 2.16
CA LEU A 227 27.40 5.47 1.52
C LEU A 227 28.02 6.85 1.79
N GLU A 228 28.63 7.05 2.96
CA GLU A 228 29.37 8.26 3.29
C GLU A 228 30.47 8.53 2.25
N THR A 229 31.18 7.48 1.82
CA THR A 229 32.21 7.59 0.77
C THR A 229 31.61 7.93 -0.60
N ILE A 230 30.46 7.33 -0.95
CA ILE A 230 29.77 7.55 -2.23
C ILE A 230 29.21 8.98 -2.33
N HIS A 231 28.62 9.49 -1.25
CA HIS A 231 28.11 10.86 -1.21
C HIS A 231 29.23 11.89 -1.41
N LEU A 232 30.44 11.59 -0.92
CA LEU A 232 31.62 12.43 -1.12
C LEU A 232 32.20 12.34 -2.54
N SER A 233 32.05 11.21 -3.25
CA SER A 233 32.55 11.02 -4.61
C SER A 233 31.58 11.38 -5.73
N ARG A 234 30.31 11.65 -5.38
CA ARG A 234 29.21 12.17 -6.24
C ARG A 234 29.30 11.68 -7.70
N ALA A 235 29.00 10.39 -7.92
CA ALA A 235 28.60 9.95 -9.24
C ALA A 235 27.40 10.80 -9.68
N ARG A 236 27.56 11.58 -10.75
CA ARG A 236 26.46 12.39 -11.29
C ARG A 236 25.36 11.42 -11.77
N PRO A 237 24.09 11.62 -11.37
CA PRO A 237 22.97 10.88 -11.95
C PRO A 237 23.13 10.79 -13.47
N GLN A 238 22.95 9.60 -14.05
CA GLN A 238 22.96 9.47 -15.49
C GLN A 238 21.79 10.29 -16.03
N PRO A 239 22.02 11.33 -16.87
CA PRO A 239 20.91 12.08 -17.42
C PRO A 239 20.04 11.11 -18.23
N PRO A 240 18.71 11.26 -18.17
CA PRO A 240 17.83 10.43 -18.98
C PRO A 240 18.19 10.60 -20.45
N GLY A 241 18.69 9.52 -21.05
CA GLY A 241 18.95 9.44 -22.48
C GLY A 241 17.75 8.79 -23.16
N PHE A 242 17.25 9.42 -24.21
CA PHE A 242 16.33 8.75 -25.12
C PHE A 242 17.10 8.30 -26.37
N PRO A 243 16.87 7.07 -26.87
CA PRO A 243 17.36 6.72 -28.19
C PRO A 243 16.69 7.64 -29.22
N VAL A 244 17.49 8.22 -30.12
CA VAL A 244 17.01 9.09 -31.19
C VAL A 244 16.00 8.37 -32.08
N GLN A 245 16.19 7.07 -32.28
CA GLN A 245 15.24 6.12 -32.88
C GLN A 245 15.37 4.76 -32.20
N GLY A 246 14.25 4.10 -31.95
CA GLY A 246 14.25 2.75 -31.40
C GLY A 246 12.91 2.32 -30.83
N GLY A 247 12.93 1.22 -30.07
CA GLY A 247 11.79 0.79 -29.27
C GLY A 247 11.84 1.38 -27.86
N LEU A 248 10.67 1.45 -27.23
CA LEU A 248 10.55 1.83 -25.82
C LEU A 248 9.41 1.09 -25.16
N ILE A 249 9.36 1.16 -23.83
CA ILE A 249 8.26 0.66 -23.04
C ILE A 249 7.61 1.86 -22.37
N PHE A 250 6.28 1.90 -22.31
CA PHE A 250 5.58 2.96 -21.59
C PHE A 250 4.39 2.41 -20.82
N ALA A 251 3.96 3.18 -19.83
CA ALA A 251 2.71 2.93 -19.11
C ALA A 251 1.99 4.28 -18.89
N PRO A 252 0.73 4.43 -19.33
CA PRO A 252 -0.03 5.66 -19.15
C PRO A 252 -0.16 6.05 -17.67
N VAL A 253 -0.07 7.34 -17.37
CA VAL A 253 -0.30 7.87 -16.02
C VAL A 253 -1.81 7.94 -15.76
N PRO A 254 -2.35 7.26 -14.74
CA PRO A 254 -3.78 7.36 -14.40
C PRO A 254 -4.17 8.81 -14.13
N GLY A 255 -5.20 9.31 -14.82
CA GLY A 255 -5.67 10.69 -14.67
C GLY A 255 -4.67 11.76 -15.13
N GLY A 256 -3.64 11.39 -15.90
CA GLY A 256 -2.64 12.31 -16.41
C GLY A 256 -3.24 13.33 -17.36
N LEU A 257 -3.47 14.55 -16.86
CA LEU A 257 -3.89 15.68 -17.70
C LEU A 257 -2.70 16.17 -18.53
N VAL A 258 -2.91 16.28 -19.84
CA VAL A 258 -2.01 17.02 -20.72
C VAL A 258 -2.18 18.50 -20.40
N THR A 259 -1.13 19.14 -19.91
CA THR A 259 -1.09 20.59 -19.77
C THR A 259 -1.18 21.22 -21.17
N LYS A 260 -1.91 22.35 -21.30
CA LYS A 260 -2.08 23.09 -22.56
C LYS A 260 -0.78 23.57 -23.23
N GLU A 261 0.37 23.38 -22.59
CA GLU A 261 1.73 23.65 -23.09
C GLU A 261 2.31 22.49 -23.93
N ALA A 262 1.46 21.64 -24.51
CA ALA A 262 1.90 20.67 -25.51
C ALA A 262 2.53 21.40 -26.71
N PRO A 263 3.68 20.95 -27.23
CA PRO A 263 4.30 21.60 -28.37
C PRO A 263 3.35 21.61 -29.58
N PRO A 264 3.28 22.73 -30.33
CA PRO A 264 2.26 23.01 -31.33
C PRO A 264 2.36 22.16 -32.62
N GLU A 265 3.35 21.26 -32.74
CA GLU A 265 3.53 20.41 -33.93
C GLU A 265 2.74 19.09 -33.89
N VAL A 266 1.93 18.88 -32.86
CA VAL A 266 1.09 17.69 -32.74
C VAL A 266 -0.23 17.98 -33.46
N GLY A 267 -0.31 17.71 -34.77
CA GLY A 267 -1.51 17.87 -35.59
C GLY A 267 -2.68 16.98 -35.13
N ASP A 268 -3.18 16.11 -36.00
CA ASP A 268 -4.30 15.19 -35.70
C ASP A 268 -3.80 13.97 -34.90
N ARG A 269 -3.23 14.19 -33.72
CA ARG A 269 -2.59 13.17 -32.88
C ARG A 269 -3.01 13.33 -31.42
N HIS A 270 -3.25 12.20 -30.74
CA HIS A 270 -3.58 12.19 -29.31
C HIS A 270 -2.30 12.34 -28.50
N LEU A 271 -2.29 13.25 -27.54
CA LEU A 271 -1.21 13.38 -26.56
C LEU A 271 -1.66 12.75 -25.24
N ILE A 272 -0.81 11.92 -24.65
CA ILE A 272 -1.05 11.36 -23.32
C ILE A 272 0.18 11.56 -22.43
N VAL A 273 -0.01 11.57 -21.11
CA VAL A 273 1.10 11.54 -20.16
C VAL A 273 1.42 10.09 -19.81
N ALA A 274 2.68 9.69 -19.96
CA ALA A 274 3.12 8.33 -19.69
C ALA A 274 4.45 8.29 -18.92
N TYR A 275 4.65 7.23 -18.14
CA TYR A 275 5.98 6.83 -17.72
C TYR A 275 6.62 6.03 -18.84
N VAL A 276 7.69 6.56 -19.40
CA VAL A 276 8.42 5.99 -20.52
C VAL A 276 9.74 5.44 -20.01
N LYS A 277 10.05 4.20 -20.34
CA LYS A 277 11.31 3.53 -20.07
C LYS A 277 12.08 3.36 -21.39
N PRO A 278 13.03 4.26 -21.69
CA PRO A 278 13.96 4.04 -22.78
C PRO A 278 14.90 2.88 -22.44
N VAL A 279 15.47 2.27 -23.47
CA VAL A 279 16.49 1.22 -23.30
C VAL A 279 17.69 1.81 -22.53
N ASP A 280 18.15 1.08 -21.51
CA ASP A 280 19.30 1.45 -20.66
C ASP A 280 19.24 2.83 -20.00
N SER A 281 18.04 3.37 -19.82
CA SER A 281 17.79 4.71 -19.26
C SER A 281 16.85 4.61 -18.06
N PRO A 282 16.90 5.55 -17.08
CA PRO A 282 15.86 5.64 -16.07
C PRO A 282 14.48 5.92 -16.72
N VAL A 283 13.43 5.51 -16.03
CA VAL A 283 12.06 5.85 -16.40
C VAL A 283 11.89 7.37 -16.39
N VAL A 284 11.17 7.94 -17.33
CA VAL A 284 10.94 9.38 -17.43
C VAL A 284 9.44 9.60 -17.58
N ARG A 285 8.91 10.60 -16.87
CA ARG A 285 7.57 11.10 -17.14
C ARG A 285 7.64 11.97 -18.38
N ALA A 286 6.96 11.57 -19.45
CA ALA A 286 7.00 12.22 -20.75
C ALA A 286 5.60 12.30 -21.35
N HIS A 287 5.43 13.19 -22.33
CA HIS A 287 4.25 13.17 -23.17
C HIS A 287 4.46 12.18 -24.33
N LEU A 288 3.46 11.37 -24.64
CA LEU A 288 3.47 10.41 -25.74
C LEU A 288 2.43 10.85 -26.78
N SER A 289 2.88 11.10 -28.01
CA SER A 289 2.04 11.46 -29.15
C SER A 289 1.73 10.23 -30.00
N LEU A 290 0.46 9.89 -30.08
CA LEU A 290 -0.09 8.75 -30.83
C LEU A 290 -0.93 9.24 -32.01
N PRO A 291 -1.01 8.49 -33.12
CA PRO A 291 -1.90 8.82 -34.24
C PRO A 291 -3.37 8.96 -33.79
N ALA A 292 -4.16 9.87 -34.38
CA ALA A 292 -5.56 10.06 -33.99
C ALA A 292 -6.45 8.82 -34.22
N ASP A 293 -6.08 7.98 -35.18
CA ASP A 293 -6.76 6.72 -35.51
C ASP A 293 -6.38 5.56 -34.57
N THR A 294 -5.39 5.76 -33.70
CA THR A 294 -4.99 4.77 -32.70
C THR A 294 -5.83 4.93 -31.43
N GLU A 295 -6.34 3.81 -30.91
CA GLU A 295 -7.04 3.80 -29.61
C GLU A 295 -6.14 4.36 -28.50
N VAL A 296 -6.71 5.08 -27.54
CA VAL A 296 -5.93 5.59 -26.41
C VAL A 296 -5.63 4.43 -25.45
N PRO A 297 -4.36 4.12 -25.16
CA PRO A 297 -4.02 2.98 -24.31
C PRO A 297 -4.55 3.20 -22.89
N PRO A 298 -5.37 2.28 -22.35
CA PRO A 298 -5.90 2.42 -20.99
C PRO A 298 -4.80 2.39 -19.93
N ALA A 299 -4.99 3.17 -18.87
CA ALA A 299 -4.13 3.12 -17.70
C ALA A 299 -4.18 1.72 -17.02
N GLY A 300 -3.15 1.39 -16.24
CA GLY A 300 -3.03 0.11 -15.54
C GLY A 300 -2.37 -1.02 -16.33
N HIS A 301 -1.92 -0.75 -17.57
CA HIS A 301 -1.21 -1.70 -18.41
C HIS A 301 0.14 -1.14 -18.87
N VAL A 302 1.04 -2.05 -19.26
CA VAL A 302 2.34 -1.70 -19.84
C VAL A 302 2.32 -2.02 -21.32
N TYR A 303 2.88 -1.11 -22.11
CA TYR A 303 2.89 -1.17 -23.56
C TYR A 303 4.32 -1.09 -24.08
N ARG A 304 4.55 -1.70 -25.24
CA ARG A 304 5.81 -1.65 -25.97
C ARG A 304 5.59 -0.99 -27.32
N VAL A 305 6.45 -0.05 -27.65
CA VAL A 305 6.64 0.47 -29.00
C VAL A 305 7.81 -0.29 -29.58
N PRO A 306 7.61 -1.25 -30.51
CA PRO A 306 8.70 -2.08 -31.02
C PRO A 306 9.69 -1.28 -31.86
N GLU A 307 9.17 -0.39 -32.70
CA GLU A 307 9.93 0.47 -33.62
C GLU A 307 9.23 1.82 -33.78
N GLY A 308 9.96 2.82 -34.28
CA GLY A 308 9.37 4.10 -34.68
C GLY A 308 9.12 5.08 -33.53
N ALA A 309 9.64 4.84 -32.32
CA ALA A 309 9.65 5.88 -31.31
C ALA A 309 10.68 6.96 -31.69
N ARG A 310 10.25 8.22 -31.73
CA ARG A 310 11.14 9.38 -31.94
C ARG A 310 10.92 10.39 -30.86
N VAL A 311 11.99 11.03 -30.41
CA VAL A 311 11.92 12.02 -29.36
C VAL A 311 11.97 13.42 -29.98
N LEU A 312 10.94 14.19 -29.66
CA LEU A 312 10.84 15.61 -29.90
C LEU A 312 11.11 16.30 -28.56
N VAL A 313 12.12 17.15 -28.54
CA VAL A 313 12.39 18.02 -27.39
C VAL A 313 11.42 19.19 -27.49
N ALA A 314 10.59 19.42 -26.47
CA ALA A 314 9.81 20.65 -26.42
C ALA A 314 10.75 21.83 -26.13
N ASP A 315 10.76 22.83 -27.03
CA ASP A 315 11.48 24.07 -26.80
C ASP A 315 11.03 24.72 -25.49
N GLY A 316 11.98 25.24 -24.71
CA GLY A 316 11.71 25.88 -23.41
C GLY A 316 11.87 25.01 -22.17
N GLY A 317 12.30 23.75 -22.32
CA GLY A 317 12.69 22.89 -21.18
C GLY A 317 11.53 22.26 -20.40
N SER A 318 10.31 22.30 -20.93
CA SER A 318 9.08 21.85 -20.26
C SER A 318 8.75 20.36 -20.41
N GLY A 319 9.55 19.59 -21.17
CA GLY A 319 9.46 18.12 -21.15
C GLY A 319 9.85 17.41 -22.44
N TRP A 320 9.87 16.08 -22.36
CA TRP A 320 10.09 15.20 -23.51
C TRP A 320 8.75 14.86 -24.16
N VAL A 321 8.66 15.00 -25.48
CA VAL A 321 7.57 14.43 -26.27
C VAL A 321 8.11 13.25 -27.05
N VAL A 322 7.45 12.11 -26.95
CA VAL A 322 7.82 10.92 -27.68
C VAL A 322 6.71 10.61 -28.67
N THR A 323 7.02 10.60 -29.97
CA THR A 323 6.08 10.15 -30.99
C THR A 323 6.19 8.63 -31.10
N ALA A 324 5.07 7.92 -31.09
CA ALA A 324 5.03 6.50 -31.37
C ALA A 324 3.95 6.23 -32.41
N GLU A 325 4.26 5.45 -33.45
CA GLU A 325 3.29 5.14 -34.50
C GLU A 325 2.39 3.97 -34.14
N ARG A 326 2.92 2.98 -33.41
CA ARG A 326 2.18 1.79 -32.99
C ARG A 326 2.65 1.32 -31.63
N TYR A 327 1.78 0.64 -30.91
CA TYR A 327 2.11 -0.01 -29.65
C TYR A 327 1.48 -1.39 -29.54
N LEU A 328 2.05 -2.20 -28.66
CA LEU A 328 1.55 -3.52 -28.29
C LEU A 328 1.41 -3.59 -26.78
N ARG A 329 0.29 -4.09 -26.29
CA ARG A 329 0.11 -4.37 -24.86
C ARG A 329 0.98 -5.57 -24.48
N LEU A 330 1.77 -5.42 -23.42
CA LEU A 330 2.53 -6.52 -22.84
C LEU A 330 1.63 -7.41 -21.98
N ASP A 331 1.93 -8.71 -21.95
CA ASP A 331 1.30 -9.61 -20.98
C ASP A 331 1.79 -9.33 -19.55
N ALA A 332 1.15 -9.95 -18.55
CA ALA A 332 1.48 -9.72 -17.14
C ALA A 332 2.94 -10.08 -16.79
N ASN A 333 3.48 -11.16 -17.38
CA ASN A 333 4.84 -11.61 -17.10
C ASN A 333 5.87 -10.66 -17.74
N GLU A 334 5.61 -10.24 -18.98
CA GLU A 334 6.41 -9.23 -19.68
C GLU A 334 6.39 -7.90 -18.94
N ALA A 335 5.20 -7.40 -18.58
CA ALA A 335 4.99 -6.17 -17.85
C ALA A 335 5.74 -6.18 -16.50
N GLN A 336 5.67 -7.29 -15.75
CA GLN A 336 6.38 -7.44 -14.48
C GLN A 336 7.90 -7.33 -14.63
N ARG A 337 8.47 -7.91 -15.70
CA ARG A 337 9.92 -7.80 -15.97
C ARG A 337 10.38 -6.36 -16.24
N THR A 338 9.47 -5.49 -16.69
CA THR A 338 9.81 -4.08 -16.94
C THR A 338 10.00 -3.29 -15.65
N GLY A 339 9.36 -3.71 -14.55
CA GLY A 339 9.27 -2.95 -13.30
C GLY A 339 8.21 -1.86 -13.28
N LEU A 340 7.61 -1.54 -14.42
CA LEU A 340 6.52 -0.58 -14.53
C LEU A 340 5.18 -1.15 -14.04
N TRP A 341 5.13 -2.42 -13.67
CA TRP A 341 3.92 -3.06 -13.18
C TRP A 341 4.29 -4.22 -12.28
N SER A 342 3.46 -4.48 -11.27
CA SER A 342 3.41 -5.74 -10.56
C SER A 342 1.96 -6.19 -10.46
N PRO A 343 1.71 -7.50 -10.40
CA PRO A 343 0.37 -7.98 -10.08
C PRO A 343 -0.01 -7.43 -8.71
N SER A 344 -1.10 -6.66 -8.66
CA SER A 344 -1.70 -6.32 -7.37
C SER A 344 -2.00 -7.62 -6.63
N PRO A 345 -1.69 -7.71 -5.34
CA PRO A 345 -2.12 -8.82 -4.51
C PRO A 345 -3.62 -8.67 -4.25
N VAL A 346 -4.44 -8.89 -5.28
CA VAL A 346 -5.83 -9.25 -5.06
C VAL A 346 -5.78 -10.69 -4.55
N LEU A 347 -6.35 -10.91 -3.36
CA LEU A 347 -6.61 -12.23 -2.79
C LEU A 347 -6.89 -13.21 -3.92
N ALA A 348 -6.11 -14.28 -4.01
CA ALA A 348 -6.43 -15.39 -4.87
C ALA A 348 -7.88 -15.75 -4.57
N VAL A 349 -8.79 -15.36 -5.47
CA VAL A 349 -10.15 -15.83 -5.49
C VAL A 349 -9.99 -17.33 -5.40
N THR A 350 -10.47 -17.89 -4.31
CA THR A 350 -10.62 -19.32 -4.13
C THR A 350 -11.28 -19.82 -5.40
N CYS A 351 -10.49 -20.41 -6.30
CA CYS A 351 -11.03 -21.30 -7.30
C CYS A 351 -11.64 -22.43 -6.48
N GLU A 352 -12.93 -22.32 -6.21
CA GLU A 352 -13.76 -23.43 -5.80
C GLU A 352 -13.52 -24.52 -6.82
N ARG A 353 -12.72 -25.50 -6.39
CA ARG A 353 -12.49 -26.72 -7.14
C ARG A 353 -13.70 -27.59 -6.85
N THR A 354 -14.81 -27.30 -7.50
CA THR A 354 -16.04 -28.07 -7.36
C THR A 354 -15.87 -29.40 -8.12
N PRO A 355 -16.26 -30.54 -7.53
CA PRO A 355 -15.88 -31.85 -8.02
C PRO A 355 -16.62 -32.22 -9.31
N ILE A 356 -15.90 -32.91 -10.19
CA ILE A 356 -16.46 -33.55 -11.38
C ILE A 356 -17.44 -34.63 -10.94
N ARG A 357 -18.73 -34.46 -11.26
CA ARG A 357 -19.64 -35.57 -11.63
C ARG A 357 -20.89 -35.06 -12.37
N GLY A 358 -20.95 -35.41 -13.67
CA GLY A 358 -22.08 -36.11 -14.29
C GLY A 358 -23.44 -35.40 -14.46
N ALA A 359 -23.68 -34.99 -15.71
CA ALA A 359 -24.92 -35.12 -16.51
C ALA A 359 -26.22 -34.42 -16.06
N GLY A 360 -26.78 -33.60 -16.97
CA GLY A 360 -28.23 -33.32 -16.98
C GLY A 360 -28.70 -31.95 -17.50
N SER A 361 -28.53 -31.71 -18.81
CA SER A 361 -29.47 -31.10 -19.79
C SER A 361 -30.49 -29.97 -19.44
N VAL A 362 -30.59 -29.04 -20.41
CA VAL A 362 -31.70 -28.10 -20.80
C VAL A 362 -31.90 -26.86 -19.91
N GLY A 363 -31.98 -25.62 -20.40
CA GLY A 363 -31.93 -25.05 -21.75
C GLY A 363 -32.32 -23.55 -21.73
N THR A 364 -32.06 -22.87 -22.85
CA THR A 364 -32.72 -21.62 -23.37
C THR A 364 -32.52 -20.31 -22.57
N ALA A 365 -31.75 -19.34 -23.09
CA ALA A 365 -32.16 -18.22 -23.98
C ALA A 365 -32.68 -17.01 -23.16
N GLU A 366 -32.48 -15.72 -23.46
CA GLU A 366 -31.83 -14.95 -24.54
C GLU A 366 -31.83 -13.46 -24.08
N GLY A 367 -31.01 -12.59 -24.69
CA GLY A 367 -31.26 -11.14 -24.85
C GLY A 367 -30.37 -10.21 -24.01
N ARG A 368 -29.33 -9.53 -24.55
CA ARG A 368 -29.34 -8.31 -25.42
C ARG A 368 -30.18 -7.17 -24.82
N SER A 369 -29.78 -5.89 -24.82
CA SER A 369 -28.62 -5.12 -25.30
C SER A 369 -28.88 -3.67 -24.87
N ALA A 370 -27.81 -2.89 -24.59
CA ALA A 370 -27.64 -1.45 -24.85
C ALA A 370 -28.69 -0.48 -24.22
N GLU A 371 -28.54 0.84 -24.07
CA GLU A 371 -27.55 1.85 -24.45
C GLU A 371 -27.87 3.11 -23.62
N SER A 372 -26.86 3.92 -23.33
CA SER A 372 -26.84 5.34 -22.87
C SER A 372 -27.92 6.25 -23.53
N PRO A 373 -28.31 7.44 -22.98
CA PRO A 373 -27.38 8.57 -22.75
C PRO A 373 -27.71 9.64 -21.65
N GLN A 374 -26.66 10.43 -21.37
CA GLN A 374 -26.55 11.80 -20.80
C GLN A 374 -27.64 12.81 -21.30
N PRO A 375 -27.84 14.04 -20.71
CA PRO A 375 -26.77 15.02 -20.41
C PRO A 375 -27.00 16.15 -19.33
N THR A 376 -25.91 16.89 -19.04
CA THR A 376 -25.73 18.37 -18.74
C THR A 376 -26.73 19.13 -17.84
N ALA A 377 -26.38 20.09 -16.96
CA ALA A 377 -25.39 21.19 -17.01
C ALA A 377 -25.24 21.89 -15.63
N GLN A 378 -24.08 22.56 -15.43
CA GLN A 378 -23.81 23.93 -14.91
C GLN A 378 -24.72 24.52 -13.79
N ALA A 379 -24.26 25.26 -12.76
CA ALA A 379 -23.22 26.29 -12.68
C ALA A 379 -22.93 26.70 -11.21
N GLU A 380 -21.75 27.29 -10.96
CA GLU A 380 -21.45 28.48 -10.12
C GLU A 380 -21.92 28.52 -8.64
N THR A 381 -21.26 29.12 -7.64
CA THR A 381 -19.99 29.84 -7.39
C THR A 381 -19.92 30.04 -5.86
N ALA A 382 -18.73 30.37 -5.35
CA ALA A 382 -18.45 31.30 -4.23
C ALA A 382 -17.50 30.73 -3.16
N ALA A 383 -16.31 31.31 -3.17
CA ALA A 383 -15.26 31.15 -2.19
C ALA A 383 -15.56 31.93 -0.92
N VAL A 384 -15.19 31.39 0.25
CA VAL A 384 -14.75 32.19 1.40
C VAL A 384 -13.63 31.42 2.12
N GLN A 385 -12.50 32.11 2.29
CA GLN A 385 -11.32 31.71 3.05
C GLN A 385 -11.56 31.90 4.55
N GLU A 386 -11.16 30.95 5.41
CA GLU A 386 -10.77 31.24 6.79
C GLU A 386 -9.61 30.32 7.23
N GLY A 387 -8.58 30.93 7.83
CA GLY A 387 -7.34 30.28 8.28
C GLY A 387 -7.46 29.58 9.65
N PRO A 388 -6.47 28.77 10.05
CA PRO A 388 -6.65 27.77 11.11
C PRO A 388 -6.18 28.22 12.49
N LEU A 389 -7.14 28.46 13.39
CA LEU A 389 -7.03 28.28 14.84
C LEU A 389 -7.88 27.05 15.21
N GLY A 390 -7.30 25.88 15.48
CA GLY A 390 -8.16 24.72 15.79
C GLY A 390 -7.55 23.34 15.97
N SER A 391 -6.46 23.18 16.72
CA SER A 391 -5.95 21.83 17.04
C SER A 391 -6.56 21.23 18.31
N ALA A 392 -6.87 22.03 19.34
CA ALA A 392 -7.37 21.50 20.62
C ALA A 392 -8.90 21.25 20.64
N ASN A 393 -9.68 21.99 19.84
CA ASN A 393 -11.16 21.95 19.88
C ASN A 393 -11.79 20.82 19.05
N ARG A 394 -11.03 20.19 18.14
CA ARG A 394 -11.56 19.19 17.19
C ARG A 394 -11.76 17.78 17.77
N ARG A 395 -11.30 17.53 19.00
CA ARG A 395 -11.37 16.21 19.65
C ARG A 395 -12.81 15.81 20.03
N PRO A 396 -13.59 16.65 20.74
CA PRO A 396 -15.00 16.36 21.01
C PRO A 396 -15.84 16.32 19.72
N GLU A 397 -15.59 17.24 18.78
CA GLU A 397 -16.33 17.35 17.51
C GLU A 397 -16.20 16.09 16.63
N ASN A 398 -14.99 15.55 16.46
CA ASN A 398 -14.79 14.33 15.66
C ASN A 398 -15.41 13.09 16.32
N ALA A 399 -15.41 13.01 17.65
CA ALA A 399 -16.01 11.88 18.36
C ALA A 399 -17.53 11.91 18.25
N GLU A 400 -18.14 13.08 18.37
CA GLU A 400 -19.57 13.27 18.15
C GLU A 400 -19.97 12.99 16.70
N ARG A 401 -19.21 13.52 15.73
CA ARG A 401 -19.44 13.29 14.30
C ARG A 401 -19.32 11.81 13.91
N ALA A 402 -18.36 11.08 14.48
CA ALA A 402 -18.23 9.65 14.24
C ALA A 402 -19.45 8.87 14.79
N ARG A 403 -19.96 9.21 15.97
CA ARG A 403 -21.17 8.58 16.53
C ARG A 403 -22.40 8.83 15.65
N ASP A 404 -22.57 10.06 15.17
CA ASP A 404 -23.63 10.42 14.23
C ASP A 404 -23.56 9.58 12.94
N LEU A 405 -22.38 9.51 12.30
CA LEU A 405 -22.20 8.73 11.08
C LEU A 405 -22.39 7.22 11.29
N ILE A 406 -21.96 6.66 12.42
CA ILE A 406 -22.23 5.25 12.78
C ILE A 406 -23.75 5.02 12.90
N SER A 407 -24.48 5.95 13.53
CA SER A 407 -25.93 5.86 13.69
C SER A 407 -26.69 5.88 12.35
N GLN A 408 -26.15 6.57 11.34
CA GLN A 408 -26.70 6.61 9.99
C GLN A 408 -26.36 5.36 9.16
N LEU A 409 -25.20 4.74 9.41
CA LEU A 409 -24.72 3.58 8.64
C LEU A 409 -25.26 2.24 9.16
N ARG A 410 -25.40 2.08 10.48
CA ARG A 410 -25.88 0.83 11.12
C ARG A 410 -27.21 0.30 10.54
N PRO A 411 -28.24 1.12 10.28
CA PRO A 411 -29.50 0.64 9.69
C PRO A 411 -29.35 0.17 8.24
N LEU A 412 -28.29 0.59 7.53
CA LEU A 412 -28.08 0.28 6.13
C LEU A 412 -27.32 -1.04 5.92
N GLU A 413 -26.58 -1.55 6.90
CA GLU A 413 -25.72 -2.75 6.77
C GLU A 413 -26.44 -3.98 6.19
N GLY A 414 -27.72 -4.17 6.54
CA GLY A 414 -28.53 -5.31 6.07
C GLY A 414 -29.12 -5.15 4.66
N ALA A 415 -29.08 -3.95 4.08
CA ALA A 415 -29.66 -3.65 2.78
C ALA A 415 -28.61 -3.47 1.67
N LEU A 416 -27.32 -3.47 2.02
CA LEU A 416 -26.21 -3.19 1.10
C LEU A 416 -25.73 -4.44 0.36
N GLY A 417 -25.27 -4.24 -0.88
CA GLY A 417 -24.51 -5.21 -1.64
C GLY A 417 -23.19 -5.56 -0.96
N GLU A 418 -22.65 -6.74 -1.27
CA GLU A 418 -21.53 -7.36 -0.54
C GLU A 418 -20.29 -6.46 -0.41
N ALA A 419 -19.96 -5.69 -1.46
CA ALA A 419 -18.82 -4.79 -1.47
C ALA A 419 -19.04 -3.56 -0.56
N ALA A 420 -20.19 -2.91 -0.66
CA ALA A 420 -20.55 -1.75 0.15
C ALA A 420 -20.75 -2.14 1.62
N GLY A 421 -21.41 -3.27 1.88
CA GLY A 421 -21.60 -3.82 3.22
C GLY A 421 -20.26 -4.07 3.94
N LYS A 422 -19.30 -4.74 3.28
CA LYS A 422 -17.95 -4.96 3.84
C LYS A 422 -17.22 -3.66 4.15
N GLN A 423 -17.36 -2.64 3.30
CA GLN A 423 -16.75 -1.33 3.51
C GLN A 423 -17.37 -0.60 4.71
N VAL A 424 -18.70 -0.62 4.84
CA VAL A 424 -19.44 -0.01 5.95
C VAL A 424 -19.10 -0.69 7.28
N THR A 425 -19.15 -2.01 7.35
CA THR A 425 -18.82 -2.74 8.58
C THR A 425 -17.37 -2.51 9.03
N ARG A 426 -16.43 -2.44 8.08
CA ARG A 426 -15.03 -2.12 8.39
C ARG A 426 -14.89 -0.70 8.95
N ALA A 427 -15.57 0.27 8.36
CA ALA A 427 -15.53 1.67 8.80
C ALA A 427 -16.15 1.85 10.19
N ILE A 428 -17.31 1.21 10.46
CA ILE A 428 -17.96 1.21 11.78
C ILE A 428 -17.04 0.58 12.83
N ASN A 429 -16.55 -0.64 12.60
CA ASN A 429 -15.70 -1.34 13.58
C ASN A 429 -14.42 -0.57 13.89
N GLY A 430 -13.79 0.03 12.86
CA GLY A 430 -12.61 0.87 13.05
C GLY A 430 -12.89 2.12 13.88
N ALA A 431 -14.03 2.78 13.65
CA ALA A 431 -14.43 3.97 14.39
C ALA A 431 -14.89 3.67 15.83
N GLU A 432 -15.55 2.54 16.08
CA GLU A 432 -15.94 2.10 17.43
C GLU A 432 -14.72 1.78 18.31
N LEU A 433 -13.72 1.09 17.75
CA LEU A 433 -12.44 0.84 18.42
C LEU A 433 -11.72 2.14 18.77
N TRP A 434 -11.74 3.11 17.86
CA TRP A 434 -11.17 4.43 18.11
C TRP A 434 -11.94 5.19 19.19
N LEU A 435 -13.28 5.22 19.15
CA LEU A 435 -14.11 5.87 20.16
C LEU A 435 -13.86 5.29 21.56
N ALA A 436 -13.72 3.96 21.67
CA ALA A 436 -13.36 3.27 22.92
C ALA A 436 -11.95 3.66 23.42
N ALA A 437 -10.99 3.88 22.52
CA ALA A 437 -9.65 4.35 22.88
C ALA A 437 -9.65 5.82 23.33
N VAL A 438 -10.51 6.66 22.75
CA VAL A 438 -10.65 8.09 23.12
C VAL A 438 -11.23 8.25 24.53
N THR A 439 -12.19 7.42 24.93
CA THR A 439 -12.79 7.42 26.29
C THR A 439 -11.81 6.97 27.37
N ASN A 440 -10.84 6.11 27.03
CA ASN A 440 -9.83 5.60 27.96
C ASN A 440 -8.58 6.50 28.09
N ASN A 441 -8.63 7.72 27.51
CA ASN A 441 -7.59 8.74 27.60
C ASN A 441 -6.17 8.29 27.20
N HIS A 442 -6.05 7.35 26.25
CA HIS A 442 -4.78 7.01 25.63
C HIS A 442 -4.36 8.11 24.65
N GLY A 443 -3.32 8.87 25.00
CA GLY A 443 -2.88 10.09 24.30
C GLY A 443 -2.52 9.95 22.81
N GLY A 444 -2.45 8.73 22.27
CA GLY A 444 -2.21 8.47 20.85
C GLY A 444 -3.47 8.52 19.96
N ALA A 445 -4.67 8.22 20.50
CA ALA A 445 -5.90 8.12 19.72
C ALA A 445 -6.46 9.48 19.28
N ALA A 446 -6.06 10.57 19.93
CA ALA A 446 -6.65 11.90 19.72
C ALA A 446 -6.42 12.47 18.30
N ASN A 447 -5.34 12.07 17.62
CA ASN A 447 -4.99 12.58 16.29
C ASN A 447 -5.58 11.72 15.14
N GLU A 448 -6.22 10.61 15.45
CA GLU A 448 -6.76 9.67 14.44
C GLU A 448 -8.25 9.92 14.13
N GLY A 449 -8.93 10.78 14.90
CA GLY A 449 -10.38 11.02 14.74
C GLY A 449 -10.78 11.53 13.36
N GLY A 450 -10.00 12.43 12.78
CA GLY A 450 -10.26 12.91 11.42
C GLY A 450 -10.14 11.82 10.35
N ARG A 451 -9.35 10.76 10.59
CA ARG A 451 -9.27 9.61 9.67
C ARG A 451 -10.54 8.75 9.78
N HIS A 452 -11.00 8.45 10.99
CA HIS A 452 -12.19 7.63 11.19
C HIS A 452 -13.46 8.32 10.68
N VAL A 453 -13.60 9.63 10.91
CA VAL A 453 -14.71 10.42 10.34
C VAL A 453 -14.69 10.36 8.81
N ARG A 454 -13.54 10.59 8.15
CA ARG A 454 -13.44 10.49 6.68
C ARG A 454 -13.75 9.09 6.14
N GLN A 455 -13.32 8.04 6.83
CA GLN A 455 -13.64 6.67 6.43
C GLN A 455 -15.14 6.36 6.55
N LEU A 456 -15.79 6.84 7.60
CA LEU A 456 -17.24 6.74 7.77
C LEU A 456 -18.00 7.54 6.71
N GLU A 457 -17.54 8.75 6.36
CA GLU A 457 -18.15 9.56 5.29
C GLU A 457 -18.02 8.89 3.92
N LEU A 458 -16.86 8.31 3.60
CA LEU A 458 -16.67 7.54 2.37
C LEU A 458 -17.55 6.28 2.34
N ALA A 459 -17.68 5.59 3.48
CA ALA A 459 -18.57 4.44 3.60
C ALA A 459 -20.05 4.83 3.44
N LEU A 460 -20.47 5.98 3.96
CA LEU A 460 -21.82 6.50 3.80
C LEU A 460 -22.13 6.89 2.35
N ARG A 461 -21.17 7.49 1.63
CA ARG A 461 -21.32 7.75 0.18
C ARG A 461 -21.42 6.45 -0.61
N ALA A 462 -20.57 5.47 -0.31
CA ALA A 462 -20.63 4.16 -0.97
C ALA A 462 -21.99 3.47 -0.69
N ALA A 463 -22.49 3.54 0.54
CA ALA A 463 -23.78 2.98 0.93
C ALA A 463 -24.96 3.65 0.21
N ARG A 464 -24.94 4.98 0.10
CA ARG A 464 -25.98 5.73 -0.63
C ARG A 464 -25.96 5.46 -2.13
N HIS A 465 -24.77 5.36 -2.71
CA HIS A 465 -24.63 4.99 -4.12
C HIS A 465 -25.14 3.57 -4.39
N ASP A 466 -24.81 2.61 -3.52
CA ASP A 466 -25.24 1.22 -3.63
C ASP A 466 -26.76 1.06 -3.49
N LEU A 467 -27.38 1.82 -2.57
CA LEU A 467 -28.83 1.86 -2.39
C LEU A 467 -29.55 2.81 -3.37
N LYS A 468 -28.83 3.45 -4.30
CA LYS A 468 -29.33 4.50 -5.22
C LYS A 468 -30.08 5.65 -4.53
N LEU A 469 -29.73 5.93 -3.28
CA LEU A 469 -30.35 7.00 -2.48
C LEU A 469 -29.95 8.41 -2.95
N ASP A 470 -28.86 8.53 -3.72
CA ASP A 470 -28.39 9.82 -4.25
C ASP A 470 -29.20 10.32 -5.47
N GLU A 471 -30.12 9.50 -6.04
CA GLU A 471 -30.91 9.89 -7.23
C GLU A 471 -32.17 10.73 -6.92
N HIS A 472 -32.52 10.96 -5.65
CA HIS A 472 -33.80 11.61 -5.29
C HIS A 472 -33.69 13.05 -4.73
N SER A 473 -32.50 13.65 -4.65
CA SER A 473 -32.34 15.00 -4.06
C SER A 473 -32.21 16.15 -5.07
N THR A 474 -32.21 15.89 -6.39
CA THR A 474 -32.09 16.93 -7.44
C THR A 474 -33.30 17.09 -8.35
N ARG A 475 -34.47 16.51 -8.01
CA ARG A 475 -35.74 16.80 -8.70
C ARG A 475 -36.91 17.00 -7.74
N SER A 476 -36.95 18.13 -7.06
CA SER A 476 -38.23 18.79 -6.71
C SER A 476 -38.05 20.28 -6.52
N GLY A 477 -37.77 20.96 -7.64
CA GLY A 477 -37.78 22.41 -7.71
C GLY A 477 -38.37 22.88 -9.03
N THR A 478 -39.68 22.75 -9.20
CA THR A 478 -40.56 23.76 -9.82
C THR A 478 -42.02 23.34 -9.72
N ALA A 479 -42.84 24.31 -9.35
CA ALA A 479 -44.24 24.21 -8.97
C ALA A 479 -45.19 23.91 -10.14
N GLY A 480 -46.31 23.27 -9.80
CA GLY A 480 -47.51 23.18 -10.64
C GLY A 480 -48.71 22.85 -9.76
N GLN A 481 -49.48 23.88 -9.41
CA GLN A 481 -50.76 23.82 -8.70
C GLN A 481 -51.74 22.81 -9.33
N ALA A 482 -52.42 22.00 -8.51
CA ALA A 482 -53.85 21.71 -8.68
C ALA A 482 -54.43 20.91 -7.49
N GLN A 483 -55.39 21.53 -6.81
CA GLN A 483 -56.60 20.95 -6.22
C GLN A 483 -56.48 19.86 -5.13
N TRP A 484 -56.56 20.30 -3.88
CA TRP A 484 -57.22 19.53 -2.82
C TRP A 484 -58.74 19.61 -3.01
N ALA A 485 -59.34 18.50 -3.40
CA ALA A 485 -60.75 18.22 -3.16
C ALA A 485 -60.85 17.10 -2.11
N ALA A 486 -61.45 17.41 -0.97
CA ALA A 486 -61.95 16.40 -0.04
C ALA A 486 -63.06 15.57 -0.71
N PRO A 487 -63.28 14.34 -0.25
CA PRO A 487 -64.60 14.12 0.32
C PRO A 487 -64.60 13.33 1.63
N ALA A 488 -65.66 13.60 2.36
CA ALA A 488 -66.03 13.11 3.66
C ALA A 488 -66.39 11.61 3.70
N ASN A 489 -66.20 11.05 4.89
CA ASN A 489 -67.00 10.04 5.60
C ASN A 489 -68.14 9.33 4.85
N LEU A 490 -68.18 8.00 5.02
CA LEU A 490 -69.32 7.15 5.43
C LEU A 490 -68.69 5.78 5.80
N LEU A 491 -68.71 5.31 7.06
CA LEU A 491 -69.76 4.43 7.66
C LEU A 491 -70.15 3.30 6.66
N GLU A 492 -70.09 2.00 6.93
CA GLU A 492 -70.19 1.23 8.17
C GLU A 492 -69.93 -0.29 7.87
N PRO A 493 -70.21 -1.30 8.73
CA PRO A 493 -69.31 -2.42 9.01
C PRO A 493 -69.80 -3.77 8.46
N ASN A 494 -69.00 -4.84 8.63
CA ASN A 494 -69.48 -6.14 9.10
C ASN A 494 -68.30 -7.12 9.30
N ALA A 495 -68.11 -7.54 10.54
CA ALA A 495 -67.65 -8.88 10.89
C ALA A 495 -68.89 -9.82 10.81
N PRO A 496 -68.80 -11.16 10.90
CA PRO A 496 -67.80 -11.99 11.60
C PRO A 496 -66.65 -12.53 10.75
#